data_AF-L9YD55-F1
#
_entry.id   AF-L9YD55-F1
#
_cell.length_a   1.000
_cell.length_b   1.000
_cell.length_c   1.000
_cell.angle_alpha   90.00
_cell.angle_beta   90.00
_cell.angle_gamma   90.00
#
_symmetry.space_group_name_H-M   'P 1'
#
loop_
_entity.id
_entity.type
_entity.pdbx_description
1 polymer ?
#
loop_
_entity_poly.entity_id
_entity_poly.type
_entity_poly.pdbx_seq_one_letter_code
_entity_poly.pdbx_strand_id
1 'polypeptide(L)'
;MTIDLLKEMPQITGEIGLDVADLPAPSTLCKAFDRIEMSVCRVLLRHSAQLHNPSEHAAIDATFYERDRASRHYCHRTNYRVQTLKVTKLVDTATQAVLDLHCSTTLEGSDADLAEQIARRNAGDLRSLAADKGYDKQQLRERLRELDIRPLIKHHLF
;
A
#
# COMPACT_ATOMS: atom_id res chain seq x y z
N MET A 1 17.08 -13.69 2.34
CA MET A 1 15.89 -13.58 3.21
C MET A 1 14.64 -14.15 2.53
N THR A 2 14.13 -13.61 1.42
CA THR A 2 12.90 -14.14 0.77
C THR A 2 13.06 -15.52 0.11
N ILE A 3 14.15 -15.76 -0.61
CA ILE A 3 14.43 -17.10 -1.18
C ILE A 3 14.68 -18.14 -0.09
N ASP A 4 15.32 -17.74 1.01
CA ASP A 4 15.55 -18.63 2.15
C ASP A 4 14.20 -19.02 2.80
N LEU A 5 13.26 -18.08 2.92
CA LEU A 5 11.89 -18.39 3.36
C LEU A 5 11.17 -19.36 2.41
N LEU A 6 11.26 -19.17 1.09
CA LEU A 6 10.63 -20.08 0.12
C LEU A 6 11.20 -21.50 0.16
N LYS A 7 12.50 -21.65 0.43
CA LYS A 7 13.13 -22.96 0.66
C LYS A 7 12.54 -23.69 1.87
N GLU A 8 12.19 -22.93 2.92
CA GLU A 8 11.59 -23.46 4.14
C GLU A 8 10.06 -23.57 4.07
N MET A 9 9.43 -23.16 2.96
CA MET A 9 7.98 -23.16 2.76
C MET A 9 7.57 -24.00 1.54
N PRO A 10 7.73 -25.34 1.60
CA PRO A 10 7.48 -26.22 0.45
C PRO A 10 6.04 -26.16 -0.06
N GLN A 11 5.07 -25.82 0.79
CA GLN A 11 3.68 -25.60 0.39
C GLN A 11 3.56 -24.45 -0.61
N ILE A 12 4.16 -23.28 -0.31
CA ILE A 12 4.12 -22.12 -1.22
C ILE A 12 4.86 -22.42 -2.52
N THR A 13 6.02 -23.06 -2.42
CA THR A 13 6.84 -23.44 -3.57
C THR A 13 6.08 -24.41 -4.49
N GLY A 14 5.32 -25.35 -3.92
CA GLY A 14 4.42 -26.24 -4.67
C GLY A 14 3.23 -25.53 -5.32
N GLU A 15 2.57 -24.61 -4.60
CA GLU A 15 1.43 -23.84 -5.16
C GLU A 15 1.84 -22.96 -6.35
N ILE A 16 3.06 -22.42 -6.37
CA ILE A 16 3.59 -21.66 -7.51
C ILE A 16 4.22 -22.55 -8.60
N GLY A 17 4.17 -23.87 -8.44
CA GLY A 17 4.63 -24.85 -9.43
C GLY A 17 6.14 -24.87 -9.65
N LEU A 18 6.93 -24.56 -8.62
CA LEU A 18 8.38 -24.59 -8.67
C LEU A 18 8.94 -25.66 -7.73
N ASP A 19 10.05 -26.30 -8.11
CA ASP A 19 10.86 -27.05 -7.17
C ASP A 19 11.88 -26.13 -6.48
N VAL A 20 12.38 -26.54 -5.31
CA VAL A 20 13.42 -25.81 -4.58
C VAL A 20 14.67 -25.58 -5.45
N ALA A 21 14.97 -26.52 -6.35
CA ALA A 21 16.09 -26.43 -7.28
C ALA A 21 15.90 -25.35 -8.37
N ASP A 22 14.64 -24.98 -8.67
CA ASP A 22 14.29 -24.00 -9.69
C ASP A 22 14.20 -22.57 -9.14
N LEU A 23 14.32 -22.41 -7.82
CA LEU A 23 14.25 -21.09 -7.19
C LEU A 23 15.41 -20.20 -7.67
N PRO A 24 15.12 -18.96 -8.10
CA PRO A 24 16.15 -18.08 -8.61
C PRO A 24 17.12 -17.67 -7.50
N ALA A 25 18.33 -17.27 -7.89
CA ALA A 25 19.28 -16.67 -6.96
C ALA A 25 18.64 -15.44 -6.27
N PRO A 26 18.92 -15.17 -4.98
CA PRO A 26 18.35 -14.04 -4.26
C PRO A 26 18.52 -12.69 -4.98
N SER A 27 19.65 -12.48 -5.65
CA SER A 27 19.94 -11.27 -6.42
C SER A 27 19.04 -11.11 -7.65
N THR A 28 18.63 -12.19 -8.28
CA THR A 28 17.67 -12.18 -9.40
C THR A 28 16.30 -11.72 -8.92
N LEU A 29 15.84 -12.20 -7.76
CA LEU A 29 14.59 -11.78 -7.16
C LEU A 29 14.60 -10.30 -6.76
N CYS A 30 15.69 -9.82 -6.13
CA CYS A 30 15.84 -8.39 -5.82
C CYS A 30 15.74 -7.51 -7.08
N LYS A 31 16.46 -7.87 -8.15
CA LYS A 31 16.38 -7.13 -9.43
C LYS A 31 14.99 -7.22 -10.08
N ALA A 32 14.24 -8.29 -9.85
CA ALA A 32 12.86 -8.38 -10.31
C ALA A 32 11.96 -7.41 -9.53
N PHE A 33 12.09 -7.34 -8.19
CA PHE A 33 11.37 -6.37 -7.37
C PHE A 33 11.77 -4.91 -7.68
N ASP A 34 13.01 -4.64 -8.05
CA ASP A 34 13.41 -3.27 -8.47
C ASP A 34 12.72 -2.83 -9.76
N ARG A 35 12.22 -3.78 -10.58
CA ARG A 35 11.51 -3.52 -11.84
C ARG A 35 9.99 -3.61 -11.72
N ILE A 36 9.46 -4.03 -10.57
CA ILE A 36 8.01 -4.18 -10.42
C ILE A 36 7.39 -2.80 -10.28
N GLU A 37 6.53 -2.46 -11.24
CA GLU A 37 5.79 -1.22 -11.21
C GLU A 37 4.74 -1.25 -10.10
N MET A 38 4.51 -0.12 -9.42
CA MET A 38 3.47 -0.06 -8.38
C MET A 38 2.06 -0.33 -8.94
N SER A 39 1.82 -0.11 -10.23
CA SER A 39 0.57 -0.51 -10.87
C SER A 39 0.33 -2.01 -10.76
N VAL A 40 1.37 -2.84 -10.96
CA VAL A 40 1.30 -4.30 -10.84
C VAL A 40 1.00 -4.71 -9.41
N CYS A 41 1.73 -4.14 -8.44
CA CYS A 41 1.50 -4.41 -7.02
C CYS A 41 0.06 -4.08 -6.59
N ARG A 42 -0.53 -2.99 -7.11
CA ARG A 42 -1.92 -2.62 -6.82
C ARG A 42 -2.93 -3.59 -7.46
N VAL A 43 -2.67 -4.08 -8.66
CA VAL A 43 -3.54 -5.10 -9.31
C VAL A 43 -3.54 -6.39 -8.49
N LEU A 44 -2.36 -6.86 -8.09
CA LEU A 44 -2.24 -8.06 -7.24
C LEU A 44 -2.95 -7.86 -5.90
N LEU A 45 -2.76 -6.69 -5.27
CA LEU A 45 -3.46 -6.34 -4.03
C LEU A 45 -4.97 -6.35 -4.20
N ARG A 46 -5.50 -5.78 -5.28
CA ARG A 46 -6.93 -5.75 -5.57
C ARG A 46 -7.50 -7.16 -5.75
N HIS A 47 -6.78 -8.04 -6.45
CA HIS A 47 -7.19 -9.44 -6.56
C HIS A 47 -7.21 -10.14 -5.21
N SER A 48 -6.19 -9.95 -4.37
CA SER A 48 -6.16 -10.52 -3.01
C SER A 48 -7.30 -10.00 -2.15
N ALA A 49 -7.60 -8.69 -2.20
CA ALA A 49 -8.72 -8.09 -1.47
C ALA A 49 -10.07 -8.66 -1.90
N GLN A 50 -10.29 -8.90 -3.20
CA GLN A 50 -11.53 -9.45 -3.73
C GLN A 50 -11.85 -10.86 -3.22
N LEU A 51 -10.84 -11.64 -2.80
CA LEU A 51 -11.06 -12.95 -2.16
C LEU A 51 -11.82 -12.86 -0.84
N HIS A 52 -11.90 -11.66 -0.24
CA HIS A 52 -12.57 -11.43 1.03
C HIS A 52 -13.98 -10.83 0.90
N ASN A 53 -14.52 -10.65 -0.31
CA ASN A 53 -15.81 -9.99 -0.55
C ASN A 53 -15.90 -8.61 0.16
N PRO A 54 -15.04 -7.65 -0.20
CA PRO A 54 -14.97 -6.36 0.47
C PRO A 54 -16.29 -5.60 0.37
N SER A 55 -16.61 -4.82 1.40
CA SER A 55 -17.78 -3.96 1.42
C SER A 55 -17.56 -2.69 0.60
N GLU A 56 -18.62 -1.89 0.44
CA GLU A 56 -18.54 -0.56 -0.20
C GLU A 56 -18.05 0.52 0.78
N HIS A 57 -17.58 0.15 1.97
CA HIS A 57 -17.24 1.08 3.05
C HIS A 57 -15.78 0.92 3.45
N ALA A 58 -14.97 1.93 3.20
CA ALA A 58 -13.54 1.90 3.49
C ALA A 58 -13.11 3.00 4.48
N ALA A 59 -11.97 2.77 5.12
CA ALA A 59 -11.24 3.74 5.91
C ALA A 59 -9.87 4.00 5.28
N ILE A 60 -9.37 5.23 5.40
CA ILE A 60 -8.04 5.61 4.94
C ILE A 60 -7.21 6.16 6.09
N ASP A 61 -5.96 5.72 6.14
CA ASP A 61 -4.98 6.22 7.10
C ASP A 61 -3.55 6.13 6.55
N ALA A 62 -2.66 6.98 7.07
CA ALA A 62 -1.26 7.00 6.71
C ALA A 62 -0.38 6.61 7.90
N THR A 63 0.58 5.74 7.63
CA THR A 63 1.56 5.28 8.62
C THR A 63 2.97 5.39 8.06
N PHE A 64 3.96 5.38 8.95
CA PHE A 64 5.37 5.45 8.59
C PHE A 64 6.04 4.11 8.89
N TYR A 65 6.84 3.65 7.93
CA TYR A 65 7.73 2.50 8.07
C TYR A 65 9.17 2.98 8.03
N GLU A 66 9.95 2.63 9.05
CA GLU A 66 11.40 2.72 8.95
C GLU A 66 11.87 1.65 7.95
N ARG A 67 12.56 2.07 6.88
CA ARG A 67 13.28 1.10 6.04
C ARG A 67 14.42 0.52 6.85
N ASP A 68 14.56 -0.80 6.78
CA ASP A 68 15.51 -1.56 7.59
C ASP A 68 16.91 -0.93 7.58
N ARG A 69 17.56 -0.88 8.75
CA ARG A 69 18.81 -0.13 8.93
C ARG A 69 19.93 -0.84 8.18
N ALA A 70 20.19 -0.42 6.96
CA ALA A 70 21.40 -0.82 6.25
C ALA A 70 22.64 -0.44 7.08
N SER A 71 23.66 -1.31 7.10
CA SER A 71 24.86 -1.07 7.90
C SER A 71 25.52 0.24 7.50
N ARG A 72 26.10 0.96 8.47
CA ARG A 72 26.76 2.25 8.20
C ARG A 72 27.83 2.12 7.10
N HIS A 73 28.53 0.98 7.06
CA HIS A 73 29.49 0.64 6.01
C HIS A 73 28.83 0.52 4.63
N TYR A 74 27.71 -0.19 4.53
CA TYR A 74 26.96 -0.33 3.27
C TYR A 74 26.42 1.02 2.79
N CYS A 75 25.81 1.82 3.69
CA CYS A 75 25.30 3.15 3.39
C CYS A 75 26.39 4.06 2.82
N HIS A 76 27.58 4.06 3.43
CA HIS A 76 28.70 4.87 2.96
C HIS A 76 29.22 4.43 1.59
N ARG A 77 29.38 3.12 1.36
CA ARG A 77 29.90 2.58 0.09
C ARG A 77 28.96 2.79 -1.09
N THR A 78 27.65 2.71 -0.86
CA THR A 78 26.63 2.79 -1.91
C THR A 78 25.98 4.17 -2.02
N ASN A 79 26.38 5.12 -1.16
CA ASN A 79 25.69 6.40 -0.97
C ASN A 79 24.18 6.23 -0.67
N TYR A 80 23.81 5.15 0.01
CA TYR A 80 22.43 4.85 0.38
C TYR A 80 22.01 5.64 1.62
N ARG A 81 20.92 6.40 1.50
CA ARG A 81 20.27 7.10 2.62
C ARG A 81 19.06 6.30 3.10
N VAL A 82 19.02 5.99 4.39
CA VAL A 82 17.82 5.42 5.03
C VAL A 82 16.73 6.48 5.01
N GLN A 83 15.66 6.23 4.26
CA GLN A 83 14.50 7.08 4.18
C GLN A 83 13.32 6.41 4.87
N THR A 84 12.55 7.19 5.64
CA THR A 84 11.26 6.76 6.14
C THR A 84 10.30 6.61 4.97
N LEU A 85 9.61 5.48 4.90
CA LEU A 85 8.56 5.23 3.91
C LEU A 85 7.22 5.64 4.52
N LYS A 86 6.53 6.60 3.92
CA LYS A 86 5.14 6.88 4.25
C LYS A 86 4.24 5.99 3.40
N VAL A 87 3.30 5.31 4.05
CA VAL A 87 2.35 4.41 3.41
C VAL A 87 0.95 4.84 3.79
N THR A 88 0.17 5.30 2.81
CA THR A 88 -1.27 5.57 2.97
C THR A 88 -2.02 4.34 2.49
N LYS A 89 -2.91 3.79 3.30
CA LYS A 89 -3.65 2.56 3.04
C LYS A 89 -5.13 2.83 3.02
N LEU A 90 -5.82 2.30 2.02
CA LEU A 90 -7.26 2.16 1.99
C LEU A 90 -7.62 0.76 2.48
N VAL A 91 -8.48 0.66 3.48
CA VAL A 91 -8.84 -0.60 4.14
C VAL A 91 -10.35 -0.74 4.16
N ASP A 92 -10.86 -1.91 3.80
CA ASP A 92 -12.28 -2.23 3.94
C ASP A 92 -12.66 -2.33 5.42
N THR A 93 -13.77 -1.69 5.80
CA THR A 93 -14.17 -1.60 7.21
C THR A 93 -14.77 -2.89 7.76
N ALA A 94 -15.31 -3.77 6.90
CA ALA A 94 -15.92 -5.02 7.33
C ALA A 94 -14.89 -6.15 7.43
N THR A 95 -14.11 -6.36 6.38
CA THR A 95 -13.17 -7.47 6.22
C THR A 95 -11.76 -7.14 6.69
N GLN A 96 -11.45 -5.86 6.89
CA GLN A 96 -10.09 -5.35 7.19
C GLN A 96 -9.08 -5.64 6.05
N ALA A 97 -9.55 -6.02 4.87
CA ALA A 97 -8.70 -6.21 3.70
C ALA A 97 -8.14 -4.85 3.22
N VAL A 98 -6.85 -4.82 2.88
CA VAL A 98 -6.24 -3.63 2.27
C VAL A 98 -6.64 -3.57 0.80
N LEU A 99 -7.34 -2.51 0.40
CA LEU A 99 -7.93 -2.34 -0.93
C LEU A 99 -6.97 -1.63 -1.90
N ASP A 100 -6.24 -0.62 -1.41
CA ASP A 100 -5.27 0.15 -2.19
C ASP A 100 -4.22 0.72 -1.24
N LEU A 101 -3.07 1.09 -1.80
CA LEU A 101 -2.00 1.76 -1.08
C LEU A 101 -1.23 2.76 -1.95
N HIS A 102 -0.66 3.76 -1.27
CA HIS A 102 0.32 4.66 -1.83
C HIS A 102 1.54 4.70 -0.93
N CYS A 103 2.72 4.48 -1.52
CA CYS A 103 4.01 4.50 -0.86
C CYS A 103 4.82 5.69 -1.38
N SER A 104 5.33 6.54 -0.48
CA SER A 104 6.18 7.68 -0.84
C SER A 104 7.37 7.80 0.11
N THR A 105 8.52 8.17 -0.44
CA THR A 105 9.73 8.53 0.32
C THR A 105 10.04 10.03 0.26
N THR A 106 9.34 10.80 -0.58
CA THR A 106 9.57 12.24 -0.75
C THR A 106 8.74 13.09 0.21
N LEU A 107 7.66 12.52 0.78
CA LEU A 107 6.69 13.21 1.63
C LEU A 107 6.03 14.43 0.95
N GLU A 108 6.02 14.43 -0.39
CA GLU A 108 5.39 15.47 -1.19
C GLU A 108 3.87 15.28 -1.23
N GLY A 109 3.15 16.40 -1.16
CA GLY A 109 1.69 16.44 -1.15
C GLY A 109 1.09 16.33 0.26
N SER A 110 -0.15 16.81 0.42
CA SER A 110 -0.88 16.62 1.68
C SER A 110 -1.56 15.25 1.73
N ASP A 111 -1.80 14.74 2.93
CA ASP A 111 -2.52 13.47 3.12
C ASP A 111 -3.92 13.50 2.50
N ALA A 112 -4.55 14.67 2.50
CA ALA A 112 -5.83 14.86 1.83
C ALA A 112 -5.73 14.73 0.29
N ASP A 113 -4.64 15.19 -0.33
CA ASP A 113 -4.46 15.06 -1.78
C ASP A 113 -4.20 13.59 -2.17
N LEU A 114 -3.41 12.88 -1.35
CA LEU A 114 -3.19 11.44 -1.51
C LEU A 114 -4.49 10.65 -1.30
N ALA A 115 -5.30 11.05 -0.31
CA ALA A 115 -6.60 10.45 -0.07
C ALA A 115 -7.55 10.64 -1.26
N GLU A 116 -7.59 11.83 -1.85
CA GLU A 116 -8.36 12.06 -3.08
C GLU A 116 -7.88 11.14 -4.21
N GLN A 117 -6.56 11.06 -4.42
CA GLN A 117 -5.99 10.23 -5.48
C GLN A 117 -6.33 8.75 -5.28
N ILE A 118 -6.30 8.25 -4.04
CA ILE A 118 -6.68 6.88 -3.71
C ILE A 118 -8.19 6.68 -3.90
N ALA A 119 -9.03 7.59 -3.40
CA ALA A 119 -10.48 7.51 -3.57
C ALA A 119 -10.89 7.49 -5.05
N ARG A 120 -10.27 8.35 -5.87
CA ARG A 120 -10.52 8.40 -7.32
C ARG A 120 -10.23 7.07 -8.02
N ARG A 121 -9.19 6.35 -7.60
CA ARG A 121 -8.88 5.01 -8.15
C ARG A 121 -9.90 3.95 -7.77
N ASN A 122 -10.67 4.17 -6.70
CA ASN A 122 -11.60 3.20 -6.12
C ASN A 122 -13.06 3.70 -6.15
N ALA A 123 -13.38 4.78 -6.88
CA ALA A 123 -14.67 5.45 -6.80
C ALA A 123 -15.88 4.58 -7.19
N GLY A 124 -15.68 3.59 -8.07
CA GLY A 124 -16.73 2.63 -8.45
C GLY A 124 -17.01 1.55 -7.41
N ASP A 125 -16.12 1.37 -6.42
CA ASP A 125 -16.22 0.32 -5.41
C ASP A 125 -16.60 0.87 -4.03
N LEU A 126 -16.64 2.21 -3.87
CA LEU A 126 -16.80 2.87 -2.58
C LEU A 126 -18.09 3.69 -2.52
N ARG A 127 -18.92 3.39 -1.51
CA ARG A 127 -20.08 4.20 -1.11
C ARG A 127 -19.75 5.19 -0.01
N SER A 128 -18.77 4.89 0.85
CA SER A 128 -18.30 5.84 1.85
C SER A 128 -16.82 5.69 2.20
N LEU A 129 -16.19 6.80 2.54
CA LEU A 129 -14.80 6.84 2.98
C LEU A 129 -14.67 7.49 4.36
N ALA A 130 -14.21 6.72 5.33
CA ALA A 130 -13.86 7.20 6.67
C ALA A 130 -12.40 7.65 6.73
N ALA A 131 -12.13 8.75 7.42
CA ALA A 131 -10.79 9.22 7.72
C ALA A 131 -10.78 9.98 9.03
N ASP A 132 -9.61 10.08 9.65
CA ASP A 132 -9.46 10.86 10.88
C ASP A 132 -9.52 12.37 10.63
N LYS A 133 -9.39 13.17 11.70
CA LYS A 133 -9.46 14.64 11.62
C LYS A 133 -8.29 15.27 10.84
N GLY A 134 -7.17 14.56 10.65
CA GLY A 134 -6.03 15.02 9.86
C GLY A 134 -6.35 15.16 8.38
N TYR A 135 -7.40 14.49 7.92
CA TYR A 135 -7.91 14.58 6.54
C TYR A 135 -9.03 15.63 6.39
N ASP A 136 -9.34 16.44 7.40
CA ASP A 136 -10.41 17.43 7.31
C ASP A 136 -10.04 18.60 6.39
N LYS A 137 -10.29 18.41 5.09
CA LYS A 137 -10.08 19.40 4.03
C LYS A 137 -11.36 19.51 3.21
N GLN A 138 -11.89 20.73 3.07
CA GLN A 138 -13.14 20.98 2.35
C GLN A 138 -13.07 20.47 0.89
N GLN A 139 -11.95 20.70 0.22
CA GLN A 139 -11.71 20.21 -1.15
C GLN A 139 -11.81 18.69 -1.24
N LEU A 140 -11.25 17.94 -0.28
CA LEU A 140 -11.36 16.48 -0.25
C LEU A 140 -12.82 16.05 -0.09
N ARG A 141 -13.58 16.69 0.80
CA ARG A 141 -15.00 16.39 1.00
C ARG A 141 -15.83 16.63 -0.26
N GLU A 142 -15.56 17.72 -0.98
CA GLU A 142 -16.23 18.04 -2.25
C GLU A 142 -15.89 17.02 -3.33
N ARG A 143 -14.61 16.69 -3.49
CA ARG A 143 -14.15 15.68 -4.47
C ARG A 143 -14.70 14.29 -4.19
N LEU A 144 -14.82 13.89 -2.93
CA LEU A 144 -15.47 12.62 -2.57
C LEU A 144 -16.94 12.61 -3.00
N ARG A 145 -17.67 13.71 -2.77
CA ARG A 145 -19.07 13.82 -3.21
C ARG A 145 -19.23 13.82 -4.74
N GLU A 146 -18.31 14.45 -5.47
CA GLU A 146 -18.28 14.39 -6.94
C GLU A 146 -18.08 12.96 -7.47
N LEU A 147 -17.41 12.11 -6.70
CA LEU A 147 -17.20 10.70 -6.98
C LEU A 147 -18.34 9.80 -6.45
N ASP A 148 -19.43 10.39 -5.95
CA ASP A 148 -20.54 9.69 -5.27
C ASP A 148 -20.13 8.90 -3.99
N ILE A 149 -19.01 9.31 -3.37
CA ILE A 149 -18.50 8.73 -2.13
C ILE A 149 -18.91 9.61 -0.96
N ARG A 150 -19.64 9.06 0.02
CA ARG A 150 -19.98 9.78 1.24
C ARG A 150 -18.75 9.99 2.14
N PRO A 151 -18.33 11.24 2.42
CA PRO A 151 -17.21 11.48 3.32
C PRO A 151 -17.64 11.29 4.78
N LEU A 152 -16.96 10.40 5.50
CA LEU A 152 -17.10 10.15 6.94
C LEU A 152 -15.83 10.63 7.67
N ILE A 153 -15.49 11.90 7.44
CA ILE A 153 -14.28 12.54 7.99
C ILE A 153 -14.67 13.36 9.22
N LYS A 154 -13.98 13.16 10.35
CA LYS A 154 -14.23 13.93 11.57
C LYS A 154 -13.87 15.40 11.35
N HIS A 155 -14.76 16.32 11.71
CA HIS A 155 -14.46 17.74 11.64
C HIS A 155 -13.40 18.15 12.68
N HIS A 156 -12.46 18.99 12.27
CA HIS A 156 -11.52 19.62 13.17
C HIS A 156 -12.19 20.81 13.86
N LEU A 157 -12.65 20.60 15.10
CA LEU A 157 -13.16 21.68 15.95
C LEU A 157 -11.96 22.52 16.44
N PHE A 158 -12.01 23.83 16.21
CA PHE A 158 -11.03 24.79 16.72
C PHE A 158 -11.20 25.02 18.21
#